data_AF-A0A432I7M4-F1
#
_entry.id   AF-A0A432I7M4-F1
#
_cell.length_a   1.000
_cell.length_b   1.000
_cell.length_c   1.000
_cell.angle_alpha   90.00
_cell.angle_beta   90.00
_cell.angle_gamma   90.00
#
_symmetry.space_group_name_H-M   'P 1'
#
loop_
_entity.id
_entity.type
_entity.pdbx_description
1 polymer ?
#
loop_
_entity_poly.entity_id
_entity_poly.type
_entity_poly.pdbx_seq_one_letter_code
_entity_poly.pdbx_strand_id
1 'polypeptide(L)' 'MFEYICYCDKVTKGDIVMAVMGGAKTLQDVMKVTGAMKSANCAVNNPSGKCCGNDIKEVIKMYS' A
#
# COMPACT_ATOMS: atom_id res chain seq x y z
N MET A 1 -3.45 12.61 0.06
CA MET A 1 -4.23 11.53 0.70
C MET A 1 -4.79 10.56 -0.34
N PHE A 2 -5.38 11.04 -1.43
CA PHE A 2 -6.01 10.24 -2.50
C PHE A 2 -5.05 9.66 -3.56
N GLU A 3 -3.74 9.71 -3.31
CA GLU A 3 -2.75 9.15 -4.24
C GLU A 3 -2.75 7.62 -4.13
N TYR A 4 -2.81 6.91 -5.27
CA TYR A 4 -2.66 5.47 -5.28
C TYR A 4 -1.21 5.07 -5.00
N ILE A 5 -1.04 4.24 -3.98
CA ILE A 5 0.20 3.52 -3.73
C ILE A 5 0.14 2.16 -4.41
N CYS A 6 -0.95 1.41 -4.23
CA CYS A 6 -1.18 0.18 -4.99
C CYS A 6 -2.14 0.46 -6.15
N TYR A 7 -1.60 0.58 -7.36
CA TYR A 7 -2.40 0.80 -8.57
C TYR A 7 -3.22 -0.42 -9.00
N CYS A 8 -2.75 -1.62 -8.67
CA CYS A 8 -3.41 -2.89 -8.99
C CYS A 8 -4.74 -3.02 -8.27
N ASP A 9 -4.76 -2.71 -6.97
CA ASP A 9 -5.91 -2.92 -6.09
C ASP A 9 -6.56 -1.61 -5.62
N LYS A 10 -6.18 -0.49 -6.25
CA LYS A 10 -6.71 0.87 -5.99
C LYS A 10 -6.62 1.30 -4.52
N VAL A 11 -5.50 0.98 -3.87
CA VAL A 11 -5.23 1.37 -2.48
C VAL A 11 -4.45 2.69 -2.45
N THR A 12 -4.96 3.65 -1.69
CA THR A 12 -4.38 4.98 -1.55
C THR A 12 -3.41 5.09 -0.38
N LYS A 13 -2.60 6.15 -0.36
CA LYS A 13 -1.79 6.51 0.82
C LYS A 13 -2.66 6.69 2.06
N GLY A 14 -3.87 7.26 1.92
CA GLY A 14 -4.81 7.43 3.02
C GLY A 14 -5.25 6.11 3.65
N ASP A 15 -5.59 5.12 2.82
CA ASP A 15 -5.99 3.79 3.30
C ASP A 15 -4.88 3.13 4.14
N ILE A 16 -3.63 3.27 3.68
CA ILE A 16 -2.46 2.74 4.38
C ILE A 16 -2.23 3.48 5.70
N VAL A 17 -2.31 4.82 5.71
CA VAL A 17 -2.18 5.62 6.93
C VAL A 17 -3.25 5.24 7.95
N MET A 18 -4.51 5.10 7.53
CA MET A 18 -5.61 4.69 8.41
C MET A 18 -5.37 3.28 8.96
N ALA A 19 -4.86 2.34 8.16
CA ALA A 19 -4.49 1.01 8.64
C ALA A 19 -3.38 1.06 9.70
N VAL A 20 -2.35 1.87 9.50
CA VAL A 20 -1.23 2.04 10.46
C VAL A 20 -1.70 2.70 11.74
N MET A 21 -2.52 3.76 11.66
CA MET A 21 -3.15 4.40 12.83
C MET A 21 -4.10 3.43 13.57
N GLY A 22 -4.70 2.48 12.86
CA GLY A 22 -5.49 1.39 13.42
C GLY A 22 -4.68 0.23 14.00
N GLY A 23 -3.34 0.31 14.01
CA GLY A 23 -2.45 -0.66 14.65
C GLY A 23 -1.71 -1.61 13.71
N ALA A 24 -1.83 -1.46 12.38
CA ALA A 24 -1.00 -2.23 11.45
C ALA A 24 0.48 -1.81 11.58
N LYS A 25 1.38 -2.78 11.85
CA LYS A 25 2.82 -2.49 12.05
C LYS A 25 3.71 -3.12 10.98
N THR A 26 3.20 -4.07 10.21
CA THR A 26 3.96 -4.76 9.17
C THR A 26 3.32 -4.60 7.79
N LEU A 27 4.10 -4.84 6.73
CA LEU A 27 3.57 -4.90 5.36
C LEU A 27 2.42 -5.90 5.26
N GLN A 28 2.54 -7.04 5.93
CA GLN A 28 1.51 -8.09 5.90
C GLN A 28 0.21 -7.64 6.60
N ASP A 29 0.30 -6.87 7.68
CA ASP A 29 -0.89 -6.31 8.33
C ASP A 29 -1.60 -5.31 7.41
N VAL A 30 -0.84 -4.41 6.78
CA VAL A 30 -1.39 -3.45 5.82
C VAL A 30 -2.05 -4.16 4.65
N MET A 31 -1.43 -5.22 4.11
CA MET A 31 -2.03 -6.02 3.03
C MET A 31 -3.36 -6.68 3.45
N LYS A 32 -3.44 -7.20 4.67
CA LYS A 32 -4.67 -7.80 5.21
C LYS A 32 -5.80 -6.79 5.35
N VAL A 33 -5.49 -5.58 5.83
CA VAL A 33 -6.48 -4.52 6.07
C VAL A 33 -6.92 -3.84 4.77
N THR A 34 -5.97 -3.46 3.92
CA THR A 34 -6.23 -2.62 2.73
C THR A 34 -6.52 -3.42 1.46
N GLY A 35 -6.10 -4.68 1.40
CA GLY A 35 -6.18 -5.50 0.19
C GLY A 35 -5.11 -5.22 -0.87
N ALA A 36 -4.11 -4.38 -0.58
CA ALA A 36 -3.01 -4.11 -1.50
C ALA A 36 -2.25 -5.39 -1.90
N MET A 37 -1.69 -5.38 -3.12
CA MET A 37 -0.83 -6.41 -3.70
C MET A 37 -1.53 -7.75 -4.00
N LYS A 38 -2.87 -7.80 -4.04
CA LYS A 38 -3.63 -9.02 -4.35
C LYS A 38 -3.64 -9.35 -5.84
N SER A 39 -3.89 -8.36 -6.69
CA SER A 39 -4.04 -8.59 -8.15
C SER A 39 -2.70 -8.64 -8.91
N ALA A 40 -1.61 -8.18 -8.29
CA ALA A 40 -0.20 -8.36 -8.71
C ALA A 40 0.22 -7.99 -10.17
N ASN A 41 -0.59 -7.31 -10.98
CA ASN A 41 -0.21 -6.90 -12.34
C ASN A 41 0.61 -5.58 -12.41
N CYS A 42 1.71 -5.51 -11.65
CA CYS A 42 2.43 -4.26 -11.39
C CYS A 42 3.13 -3.67 -12.62
N ALA A 43 3.62 -4.52 -13.53
CA ALA A 43 4.32 -4.09 -14.75
C ALA A 43 3.40 -3.30 -15.70
N VAL A 44 2.09 -3.54 -15.64
CA VAL A 44 1.09 -2.86 -16.47
C VAL A 44 0.40 -1.73 -15.70
N ASN A 45 0.02 -1.97 -14.45
CA ASN A 45 -0.85 -1.06 -13.72
C ASN A 45 -0.09 0.02 -12.93
N ASN A 46 1.11 -0.27 -12.42
CA ASN A 46 1.88 0.71 -11.67
C ASN A 46 2.71 1.57 -12.65
N PRO A 47 2.62 2.91 -12.62
CA PRO A 47 3.41 3.79 -13.49
C PRO A 47 4.92 3.57 -13.40
N SER A 48 5.41 3.11 -12.25
CA SER A 48 6.83 2.76 -12.06
C SER A 48 7.23 1.41 -12.66
N GLY A 49 6.25 0.59 -13.09
CA GLY A 49 6.42 -0.80 -13.51
C GLY A 49 6.83 -1.75 -12.39
N LYS A 50 6.87 -1.29 -11.13
CA LYS A 50 7.36 -2.04 -9.97
C LYS A 50 6.27 -2.28 -8.93
N CYS A 51 6.49 -3.26 -8.06
CA CYS A 51 5.58 -3.53 -6.97
C CYS A 51 5.65 -2.43 -5.90
N CYS A 52 4.50 -1.96 -5.44
CA CYS A 52 4.33 -0.91 -4.42
C CYS A 52 4.80 -1.29 -3.00
N GLY A 53 5.33 -2.50 -2.80
CA GLY A 53 5.69 -3.00 -1.47
C GLY A 53 6.74 -2.16 -0.74
N ASN A 54 7.63 -1.47 -1.46
CA ASN A 54 8.58 -0.54 -0.85
C ASN A 54 7.89 0.76 -0.42
N ASP A 55 7.06 1.33 -1.28
CA ASP A 55 6.29 2.55 -0.99
C ASP A 55 5.39 2.35 0.25
N ILE A 56 4.76 1.17 0.38
CA ILE A 56 3.97 0.83 1.58
C ILE A 56 4.86 0.78 2.83
N LYS A 57 6.05 0.19 2.77
CA LYS A 57 6.99 0.15 3.91
C LYS A 57 7.44 1.54 4.32
N GLU A 58 7.64 2.45 3.37
CA GLU A 58 7.98 3.85 3.66
C GLU A 58 6.82 4.56 4.37
N VAL A 59 5.58 4.35 3.93
CA VAL A 59 4.40 4.89 4.64
C VAL A 59 4.29 4.30 6.04
N ILE A 60 4.49 3.00 6.22
CA ILE A 60 4.51 2.40 7.57
C ILE A 60 5.56 3.12 8.43
N LYS A 61 6.81 3.23 7.97
CA LYS A 61 7.90 3.90 8.71
C LYS A 61 7.59 5.35 9.08
N MET A 62 6.85 6.08 8.24
CA MET A 62 6.50 7.49 8.50
C MET A 62 5.41 7.67 9.55
N TYR A 63 4.53 6.67 9.74
CA TYR A 63 3.31 6.79 10.57
C TYR A 63 3.25 5.75 11.71
N SER A 64 4.23 4.86 11.84
CA SER A 64 4.29 3.78 12.84
C SER A 64 4.87 4.19 14.18
#